data_AF-A0A3D5CHM2-F1
#
_entry.id   AF-A0A3D5CHM2-F1
#
_cell.length_a   1.000
_cell.length_b   1.000
_cell.length_c   1.000
_cell.angle_alpha   90.00
_cell.angle_beta   90.00
_cell.angle_gamma   90.00
#
_symmetry.space_group_name_H-M   'P 1'
#
loop_
_entity.id
_entity.type
_entity.pdbx_description
1 polymer ?
#
loop_
_entity_poly.entity_id
_entity_poly.type
_entity_poly.pdbx_seq_one_letter_code
_entity_poly.pdbx_strand_id
1 'polypeptide(L)'
;MAFDIHLTGHVKSVVEATLPGLVGDLVASGLTAGDSSLWGPDAEAEASRRLGWLEAVTVSLPLVPQIVALREELVAKGLTRIVLAGMGGSSLAPEVIAQTAGVPLVILDSTSPGQVLAALDGDPEAGGLERTVLVVASKSGSTVETDSAKRAFEAAFRDLGIDPTERIIVVTDPGSPLDESARADGYRVFNADPSVGGRYSALTAFGLVPAGLAGADIQELLAEADATLLEVAIDSPENPALVLAAAIAGGEPRRDKLALISDGTHIVGLPDWIEQLIAESTGKNGTGILPVVMLPVSPELESTPADLQVLRLVDEANEFHLFEHHQGEILVSGSLGAQFVVWEYATAIAGRMLGINPFDQPDVESAKEATRGLLERTPEPTAPAFVVDGVQVRVTDAALAASGTIAGVLDALWAQLPADGYVSVQAYVNRLAIPQLQGLRELVAADSGRPATFGWGPRFLHSTGQYHKGGPANGVFLQIVERTDTDVEIPGRPFTFGQLIAAQAAGDAEVLAAHGRPVVTLTLTDPQVEVLSLFEAAQ
;
A
#
# COMPACT_ATOMS: atom_id res chain seq x y z
N MET A 1 -0.99 22.34 -10.32
CA MET A 1 -0.35 23.30 -9.38
C MET A 1 1.04 22.77 -9.06
N ALA A 2 2.02 23.64 -8.79
CA ALA A 2 3.34 23.19 -8.35
C ALA A 2 3.25 22.49 -6.98
N PHE A 3 4.25 21.68 -6.64
CA PHE A 3 4.35 21.09 -5.32
C PHE A 3 4.94 22.12 -4.36
N ASP A 4 4.27 22.37 -3.24
CA ASP A 4 4.73 23.30 -2.22
C ASP A 4 4.96 22.57 -0.90
N ILE A 5 5.98 22.98 -0.16
CA ILE A 5 6.33 22.44 1.16
C ILE A 5 6.63 23.56 2.15
N HIS A 6 5.95 23.55 3.29
CA HIS A 6 6.18 24.48 4.40
C HIS A 6 6.63 23.72 5.63
N LEU A 7 7.67 24.26 6.29
CA LEU A 7 8.36 23.63 7.41
C LEU A 7 8.50 24.61 8.56
N THR A 8 8.24 24.14 9.78
CA THR A 8 8.44 24.94 11.00
C THR A 8 9.14 24.15 12.10
N GLY A 9 9.54 24.84 13.17
CA GLY A 9 10.08 24.22 14.37
C GLY A 9 11.28 23.29 14.12
N HIS A 10 11.22 22.11 14.75
CA HIS A 10 12.32 21.13 14.74
C HIS A 10 12.65 20.62 13.32
N VAL A 11 11.64 20.25 12.54
CA VAL A 11 11.85 19.67 11.20
C VAL A 11 12.52 20.66 10.26
N LYS A 12 12.19 21.96 10.36
CA LYS A 12 12.89 23.00 9.62
C LYS A 12 14.39 23.02 9.93
N SER A 13 14.77 22.97 11.21
CA SER A 13 16.19 22.92 11.60
C SER A 13 16.89 21.65 11.12
N VAL A 14 16.19 20.51 11.08
CA VAL A 14 16.72 19.26 10.51
C VAL A 14 17.01 19.42 9.02
N VAL A 15 16.09 20.01 8.26
CA VAL A 15 16.29 20.28 6.83
C VAL A 15 17.45 21.25 6.61
N GLU A 16 17.51 22.36 7.34
CA GLU A 16 18.59 23.35 7.23
C GLU A 16 19.98 22.73 7.48
N ALA A 17 20.08 21.73 8.36
CA ALA A 17 21.32 21.02 8.64
C ALA A 17 21.67 19.96 7.59
N THR A 18 20.66 19.31 6.99
CA THR A 18 20.84 18.13 6.13
C THR A 18 20.95 18.49 4.65
N LEU A 19 20.13 19.43 4.19
CA LEU A 19 19.96 19.80 2.79
C LEU A 19 21.26 20.26 2.09
N PRO A 20 22.17 21.04 2.72
CA PRO A 20 23.42 21.42 2.06
C PRO A 20 24.28 20.23 1.64
N GLY A 21 24.23 19.12 2.39
CA GLY A 21 24.94 17.89 2.04
C GLY A 21 24.35 17.22 0.79
N LEU A 22 23.01 17.12 0.73
CA LEU A 22 22.32 16.54 -0.44
C LEU A 22 22.58 17.34 -1.72
N VAL A 23 22.53 18.69 -1.63
CA VAL A 23 22.84 19.59 -2.74
C VAL A 23 24.31 19.51 -3.13
N GLY A 24 25.22 19.52 -2.14
CA GLY A 24 26.66 19.44 -2.38
C GLY A 24 27.12 18.13 -3.01
N ASP A 25 26.42 17.03 -2.70
CA ASP A 25 26.67 15.69 -3.23
C ASP A 25 26.04 15.46 -4.62
N LEU A 26 25.36 16.46 -5.19
CA LEU A 26 24.67 16.39 -6.48
C LEU A 26 23.65 15.24 -6.57
N VAL A 27 22.92 15.00 -5.48
CA VAL A 27 22.01 13.84 -5.38
C VAL A 27 20.84 13.94 -6.37
N ALA A 28 20.26 15.12 -6.57
CA ALA A 28 19.10 15.28 -7.44
C ALA A 28 19.49 15.06 -8.91
N SER A 29 20.54 15.74 -9.39
CA SER A 29 20.98 15.56 -10.78
C SER A 29 21.56 14.18 -11.04
N GLY A 30 22.26 13.58 -10.07
CA GLY A 30 22.72 12.19 -10.14
C GLY A 30 21.55 11.21 -10.27
N LEU A 31 20.50 11.40 -9.47
CA LEU A 31 19.31 10.55 -9.50
C LEU A 31 18.61 10.69 -10.85
N THR A 32 18.36 11.91 -11.34
CA THR A 32 17.75 12.13 -12.66
C THR A 32 18.61 11.60 -13.80
N ALA A 33 19.94 11.59 -13.66
CA ALA A 33 20.85 11.00 -14.64
C ALA A 33 20.88 9.46 -14.60
N GLY A 34 20.13 8.83 -13.69
CA GLY A 34 20.10 7.37 -13.55
C GLY A 34 21.35 6.79 -12.89
N ASP A 35 22.05 7.56 -12.05
CA ASP A 35 23.25 7.09 -11.34
C ASP A 35 22.87 6.02 -10.30
N SER A 36 23.08 4.76 -10.66
CA SER A 36 22.79 3.62 -9.80
C SER A 36 23.73 3.50 -8.60
N SER A 37 24.86 4.23 -8.57
CA SER A 37 25.84 4.15 -7.48
C SER A 37 25.43 4.93 -6.23
N LEU A 38 24.37 5.74 -6.30
CA LEU A 38 23.90 6.62 -5.22
C LEU A 38 23.57 5.91 -3.90
N TRP A 39 23.22 4.63 -3.95
CA TRP A 39 22.84 3.82 -2.77
C TRP A 39 23.94 2.87 -2.31
N GLY A 40 25.15 3.02 -2.85
CA GLY A 40 26.30 2.19 -2.51
C GLY A 40 26.40 0.88 -3.31
N PRO A 41 27.52 0.16 -3.17
CA PRO A 41 27.90 -0.96 -4.03
C PRO A 41 26.95 -2.17 -3.94
N ASP A 42 26.36 -2.40 -2.77
CA ASP A 42 25.44 -3.53 -2.58
C ASP A 42 24.10 -3.32 -3.30
N ALA A 43 23.69 -2.05 -3.48
CA ALA A 43 22.43 -1.67 -4.13
C ALA A 43 22.56 -1.46 -5.64
N GLU A 44 23.76 -1.09 -6.13
CA GLU A 44 24.00 -0.63 -7.51
C GLU A 44 23.50 -1.62 -8.59
N ALA A 45 23.70 -2.91 -8.37
CA ALA A 45 23.30 -3.95 -9.33
C ALA A 45 21.78 -4.03 -9.52
N GLU A 46 21.00 -3.85 -8.45
CA GLU A 46 19.54 -3.81 -8.53
C GLU A 46 19.07 -2.42 -8.99
N ALA A 47 19.62 -1.34 -8.43
CA ALA A 47 19.28 0.03 -8.79
C ALA A 47 19.44 0.28 -10.29
N SER A 48 20.53 -0.18 -10.92
CA SER A 48 20.77 -0.04 -12.36
C SER A 48 19.68 -0.65 -13.27
N ARG A 49 18.80 -1.49 -12.72
CA ARG A 49 17.69 -2.14 -13.42
C ARG A 49 16.32 -1.64 -12.98
N ARG A 50 16.26 -0.68 -12.04
CA ARG A 50 15.03 -0.25 -11.37
C ARG A 50 14.76 1.25 -11.47
N LEU A 51 15.49 1.98 -12.32
CA LEU A 51 15.40 3.43 -12.47
C LEU A 51 14.54 3.90 -13.66
N GLY A 52 13.80 3.01 -14.34
CA GLY A 52 12.93 3.41 -15.47
C GLY A 52 11.83 4.39 -15.09
N TRP A 53 11.49 4.49 -13.80
CA TRP A 53 10.44 5.39 -13.31
C TRP A 53 10.80 6.87 -13.49
N LEU A 54 12.10 7.19 -13.60
CA LEU A 54 12.59 8.54 -13.90
C LEU A 54 12.09 9.05 -15.27
N GLU A 55 11.82 8.14 -16.20
CA GLU A 55 11.29 8.44 -17.54
C GLU A 55 9.81 8.07 -17.70
N ALA A 56 9.12 7.70 -16.61
CA ALA A 56 7.76 7.14 -16.66
C ALA A 56 6.77 8.02 -17.44
N VAL A 57 6.85 9.35 -17.28
CA VAL A 57 6.01 10.32 -18.00
C VAL A 57 6.26 10.21 -19.51
N THR A 58 7.52 10.31 -19.94
CA THR A 58 7.88 10.28 -21.37
C THR A 58 7.51 8.93 -22.01
N VAL A 59 7.78 7.82 -21.31
CA VAL A 59 7.49 6.47 -21.78
C VAL A 59 5.98 6.19 -21.86
N SER A 60 5.19 6.79 -20.98
CA SER A 60 3.76 6.48 -20.86
C SER A 60 2.85 7.42 -21.64
N LEU A 61 3.32 8.62 -22.05
CA LEU A 61 2.56 9.54 -22.89
C LEU A 61 1.93 8.87 -24.15
N PRO A 62 2.64 8.00 -24.90
CA PRO A 62 2.05 7.28 -26.04
C PRO A 62 0.93 6.29 -25.69
N LEU A 63 0.76 5.91 -24.41
CA LEU A 63 -0.32 5.03 -23.96
C LEU A 63 -1.66 5.76 -23.86
N VAL A 64 -1.64 7.07 -23.56
CA VAL A 64 -2.85 7.90 -23.38
C VAL A 64 -3.85 7.74 -24.52
N PRO A 65 -3.51 7.99 -25.81
CA PRO A 65 -4.48 7.85 -26.89
C PRO A 65 -4.99 6.41 -27.07
N GLN A 66 -4.18 5.39 -26.72
CA GLN A 66 -4.59 3.99 -26.80
C GLN A 66 -5.63 3.65 -25.72
N ILE A 67 -5.41 4.13 -24.49
CA ILE A 67 -6.30 3.92 -23.35
C ILE A 67 -7.63 4.67 -23.59
N VAL A 68 -7.58 5.92 -24.05
CA VAL A 68 -8.78 6.73 -24.35
C VAL A 68 -9.62 6.07 -25.45
N ALA A 69 -8.98 5.67 -26.57
CA ALA A 69 -9.70 5.00 -27.66
C ALA A 69 -10.32 3.66 -27.21
N LEU A 70 -9.61 2.90 -26.36
CA LEU A 70 -10.14 1.67 -25.78
C LEU A 70 -11.34 1.95 -24.88
N ARG A 71 -11.27 2.95 -24.02
CA ARG A 71 -12.40 3.34 -23.19
C ARG A 71 -13.63 3.69 -24.03
N GLU A 72 -13.46 4.49 -25.08
CA GLU A 72 -14.56 4.83 -25.99
C GLU A 72 -15.18 3.59 -26.64
N GLU A 73 -14.37 2.62 -27.06
CA GLU A 73 -14.82 1.32 -27.59
C GLU A 73 -15.66 0.54 -26.56
N LEU A 74 -15.19 0.46 -25.30
CA LEU A 74 -15.87 -0.26 -24.23
C LEU A 74 -17.20 0.42 -23.86
N VAL A 75 -17.20 1.74 -23.70
CA VAL A 75 -18.40 2.53 -23.40
C VAL A 75 -19.43 2.40 -24.51
N ALA A 76 -19.01 2.41 -25.79
CA ALA A 76 -19.92 2.18 -26.93
C ALA A 76 -20.56 0.79 -26.92
N LYS A 77 -19.92 -0.20 -26.30
CA LYS A 77 -20.45 -1.56 -26.07
C LYS A 77 -21.28 -1.68 -24.78
N GLY A 78 -21.45 -0.60 -24.01
CA GLY A 78 -22.14 -0.61 -22.72
C GLY A 78 -21.30 -1.20 -21.58
N LEU A 79 -19.99 -1.35 -21.77
CA LEU A 79 -19.05 -1.85 -20.78
C LEU A 79 -18.48 -0.64 -20.01
N THR A 80 -19.04 -0.39 -18.84
CA THR A 80 -18.80 0.84 -18.06
C THR A 80 -18.26 0.60 -16.67
N ARG A 81 -18.26 -0.65 -16.19
CA ARG A 81 -17.77 -1.01 -14.86
C ARG A 81 -16.36 -1.58 -14.97
N ILE A 82 -15.38 -0.92 -14.36
CA ILE A 82 -13.99 -1.38 -14.35
C ILE A 82 -13.68 -2.00 -12.99
N VAL A 83 -13.23 -3.26 -13.01
CA VAL A 83 -12.68 -3.95 -11.84
C VAL A 83 -11.19 -4.14 -12.06
N LEU A 84 -10.37 -3.73 -11.10
CA LEU A 84 -8.93 -3.92 -11.11
C LEU A 84 -8.53 -5.04 -10.15
N ALA A 85 -8.03 -6.15 -10.69
CA ALA A 85 -7.33 -7.17 -9.93
C ALA A 85 -5.83 -6.88 -9.95
N GLY A 86 -5.30 -6.38 -8.83
CA GLY A 86 -3.92 -5.98 -8.66
C GLY A 86 -3.54 -5.97 -7.18
N MET A 87 -2.24 -5.94 -6.90
CA MET A 87 -1.70 -5.85 -5.54
C MET A 87 -0.65 -4.77 -5.42
N GLY A 88 -0.61 -4.10 -4.26
CA GLY A 88 0.36 -3.06 -3.98
C GLY A 88 0.33 -1.94 -5.01
N GLY A 89 1.48 -1.61 -5.60
CA GLY A 89 1.60 -0.53 -6.59
C GLY A 89 0.76 -0.73 -7.85
N SER A 90 0.31 -1.97 -8.11
CA SER A 90 -0.63 -2.28 -9.20
C SER A 90 -2.11 -2.06 -8.85
N SER A 91 -2.44 -1.61 -7.63
CA SER A 91 -3.81 -1.26 -7.21
C SER A 91 -3.91 0.11 -6.52
N LEU A 92 -2.94 0.46 -5.67
CA LEU A 92 -2.95 1.68 -4.85
C LEU A 92 -2.93 2.98 -5.68
N ALA A 93 -1.99 3.13 -6.62
CA ALA A 93 -1.93 4.33 -7.46
C ALA A 93 -3.19 4.50 -8.34
N PRO A 94 -3.69 3.46 -9.05
CA PRO A 94 -4.98 3.52 -9.74
C PRO A 94 -6.14 3.97 -8.85
N GLU A 95 -6.20 3.48 -7.61
CA GLU A 95 -7.23 3.84 -6.65
C GLU A 95 -7.18 5.32 -6.31
N VAL A 96 -6.00 5.86 -5.98
CA VAL A 96 -5.82 7.30 -5.68
C VAL A 96 -6.22 8.16 -6.88
N ILE A 97 -5.80 7.79 -8.09
CA ILE A 97 -6.15 8.53 -9.32
C ILE A 97 -7.67 8.53 -9.53
N ALA A 98 -8.31 7.36 -9.42
CA ALA A 98 -9.75 7.23 -9.64
C ALA A 98 -10.57 7.98 -8.58
N GLN A 99 -10.21 7.85 -7.30
CA GLN A 99 -10.89 8.53 -6.19
C GLN A 99 -10.73 10.05 -6.29
N THR A 100 -9.54 10.54 -6.60
CA THR A 100 -9.27 11.98 -6.77
C THR A 100 -10.03 12.56 -7.97
N ALA A 101 -10.13 11.80 -9.07
CA ALA A 101 -10.90 12.20 -10.25
C ALA A 101 -12.43 12.02 -10.08
N GLY A 102 -12.89 11.38 -8.99
CA GLY A 102 -14.30 11.09 -8.76
C GLY A 102 -14.91 10.09 -9.76
N VAL A 103 -14.10 9.16 -10.29
CA VAL A 103 -14.54 8.14 -11.24
C VAL A 103 -14.60 6.75 -10.59
N PRO A 104 -15.58 5.89 -10.94
CA PRO A 104 -15.74 4.59 -10.31
C PRO A 104 -14.69 3.57 -10.81
N LEU A 105 -13.89 3.06 -9.88
CA LEU A 105 -12.96 1.94 -10.10
C LEU A 105 -13.09 0.96 -8.93
N VAL A 106 -13.45 -0.29 -9.22
CA VAL A 106 -13.55 -1.33 -8.18
C VAL A 106 -12.19 -1.97 -7.97
N ILE A 107 -11.61 -1.83 -6.78
CA ILE A 107 -10.33 -2.44 -6.42
C ILE A 107 -10.56 -3.83 -5.83
N LEU A 108 -10.04 -4.85 -6.51
CA LEU A 108 -10.01 -6.24 -6.05
C LEU A 108 -8.57 -6.63 -5.67
N ASP A 109 -8.17 -6.18 -4.48
CA ASP A 109 -6.89 -6.48 -3.84
C ASP A 109 -7.09 -7.29 -2.53
N SER A 110 -8.17 -8.08 -2.50
CA SER A 110 -8.45 -9.01 -1.42
C SER A 110 -8.80 -10.40 -1.94
N THR A 111 -8.43 -11.40 -1.15
CA THR A 111 -8.76 -12.82 -1.33
C THR A 111 -9.92 -13.26 -0.45
N SER A 112 -10.55 -12.34 0.29
CA SER A 112 -11.76 -12.64 1.06
C SER A 112 -12.87 -13.09 0.10
N PRO A 113 -13.47 -14.29 0.30
CA PRO A 113 -14.55 -14.79 -0.56
C PRO A 113 -15.70 -13.78 -0.74
N GLY A 114 -16.08 -13.08 0.32
CA GLY A 114 -17.14 -12.07 0.27
C GLY A 114 -16.80 -10.85 -0.60
N GLN A 115 -15.54 -10.41 -0.61
CA GLN A 115 -15.11 -9.31 -1.49
C GLN A 115 -15.00 -9.75 -2.95
N VAL A 116 -14.55 -10.98 -3.19
CA VAL A 116 -14.50 -11.55 -4.54
C VAL A 116 -15.92 -11.67 -5.12
N LEU A 117 -16.87 -12.18 -4.33
CA LEU A 117 -18.28 -12.26 -4.73
C LEU A 117 -18.86 -10.88 -5.00
N ALA A 118 -18.65 -9.90 -4.12
CA ALA A 118 -19.11 -8.52 -4.36
C ALA A 118 -18.53 -7.92 -5.66
N ALA A 119 -17.27 -8.22 -5.97
CA ALA A 119 -16.65 -7.78 -7.22
C ALA A 119 -17.25 -8.47 -8.46
N LEU A 120 -17.63 -9.76 -8.36
CA LEU A 120 -18.30 -10.50 -9.43
C LEU A 120 -19.75 -10.04 -9.62
N ASP A 121 -20.52 -9.98 -8.54
CA ASP A 121 -21.95 -9.66 -8.57
C ASP A 121 -22.20 -8.23 -9.04
N GLY A 122 -21.32 -7.29 -8.64
CA GLY A 122 -21.52 -5.87 -8.86
C GLY A 122 -22.64 -5.30 -8.00
N ASP A 123 -23.17 -4.15 -8.41
CA ASP A 123 -24.21 -3.45 -7.68
C ASP A 123 -25.25 -2.83 -8.65
N PRO A 124 -26.43 -2.40 -8.17
CA PRO A 124 -27.48 -1.86 -9.03
C PRO A 124 -27.10 -0.58 -9.81
N GLU A 125 -26.11 0.18 -9.33
CA GLU A 125 -25.67 1.43 -9.94
C GLU A 125 -24.62 1.17 -11.04
N ALA A 126 -23.57 0.41 -10.71
CA ALA A 126 -22.48 0.06 -11.63
C ALA A 126 -22.85 -1.07 -12.60
N GLY A 127 -23.80 -1.94 -12.24
CA GLY A 127 -24.18 -3.15 -12.96
C GLY A 127 -23.30 -4.37 -12.61
N GLY A 128 -23.69 -5.53 -13.13
CA GLY A 128 -23.00 -6.81 -12.94
C GLY A 128 -21.98 -7.14 -14.05
N LEU A 129 -21.71 -8.43 -14.22
CA LEU A 129 -20.72 -8.95 -15.18
C LEU A 129 -20.97 -8.52 -16.63
N GLU A 130 -22.23 -8.31 -17.05
CA GLU A 130 -22.57 -7.92 -18.42
C GLU A 130 -22.00 -6.54 -18.80
N ARG A 131 -21.74 -5.68 -17.81
CA ARG A 131 -21.15 -4.34 -17.98
C ARG A 131 -19.69 -4.26 -17.54
N THR A 132 -19.14 -5.36 -17.03
CA THR A 132 -17.85 -5.37 -16.34
C THR A 132 -16.69 -5.66 -17.29
N VAL A 133 -15.61 -4.90 -17.14
CA VAL A 133 -14.29 -5.18 -17.69
C VAL A 133 -13.34 -5.40 -16.53
N LEU A 134 -12.62 -6.52 -16.56
CA LEU A 134 -11.55 -6.81 -15.60
C LEU A 134 -10.21 -6.34 -16.17
N VAL A 135 -9.52 -5.51 -15.41
CA VAL A 135 -8.10 -5.21 -15.62
C VAL A 135 -7.29 -6.10 -14.69
N VAL A 136 -6.45 -6.97 -15.26
CA VAL A 136 -5.53 -7.84 -14.53
C VAL A 136 -4.15 -7.20 -14.57
N ALA A 137 -3.67 -6.72 -13.43
CA ALA A 137 -2.42 -5.99 -13.30
C ALA A 137 -1.41 -6.77 -12.46
N SER A 138 -0.41 -7.36 -13.12
CA SER A 138 0.69 -8.07 -12.47
C SER A 138 1.90 -8.11 -13.38
N LYS A 139 3.10 -7.81 -12.86
CA LYS A 139 4.36 -7.80 -13.64
C LYS A 139 4.72 -9.16 -14.22
N SER A 140 4.70 -10.18 -13.36
CA SER A 140 5.07 -11.56 -13.71
C SER A 140 3.86 -12.45 -14.01
N GLY A 141 2.68 -12.09 -13.50
CA GLY A 141 1.50 -12.95 -13.38
C GLY A 141 1.60 -14.08 -12.37
N SER A 142 2.65 -14.10 -11.55
CA SER A 142 2.81 -15.10 -10.48
C SER A 142 2.18 -14.67 -9.15
N THR A 143 1.64 -13.44 -9.07
CA THR A 143 0.87 -12.95 -7.91
C THR A 143 -0.38 -13.80 -7.74
N VAL A 144 -0.42 -14.61 -6.68
CA VAL A 144 -1.46 -15.64 -6.49
C VAL A 144 -2.86 -15.03 -6.40
N GLU A 145 -2.97 -13.85 -5.81
CA GLU A 145 -4.24 -13.16 -5.60
C GLU A 145 -4.80 -12.65 -6.94
N THR A 146 -3.96 -12.02 -7.76
CA THR A 146 -4.31 -11.53 -9.09
C THR A 146 -4.66 -12.67 -10.05
N ASP A 147 -3.88 -13.76 -10.06
CA ASP A 147 -4.19 -14.96 -10.86
C ASP A 147 -5.52 -15.61 -10.41
N SER A 148 -5.77 -15.69 -9.10
CA SER A 148 -7.01 -16.25 -8.57
C SER A 148 -8.23 -15.40 -8.99
N ALA A 149 -8.13 -14.08 -8.91
CA ALA A 149 -9.17 -13.16 -9.38
C ALA A 149 -9.42 -13.32 -10.89
N LYS A 150 -8.37 -13.35 -11.72
CA LYS A 150 -8.48 -13.61 -13.17
C LYS A 150 -9.26 -14.90 -13.44
N ARG A 151 -8.91 -16.00 -12.77
CA ARG A 151 -9.57 -17.31 -12.93
C ARG A 151 -11.04 -17.27 -12.55
N ALA A 152 -11.39 -16.58 -11.45
CA ALA A 152 -12.76 -16.45 -10.99
C ALA A 152 -13.62 -15.68 -12.01
N PHE A 153 -13.14 -14.54 -12.48
CA PHE A 153 -13.83 -13.74 -13.50
C PHE A 153 -13.94 -14.46 -14.84
N GLU A 154 -12.88 -15.15 -15.28
CA GLU A 154 -12.93 -15.96 -16.49
C GLU A 154 -14.02 -17.03 -16.43
N ALA A 155 -14.14 -17.74 -15.30
CA ALA A 155 -15.20 -18.72 -15.12
C ALA A 155 -16.58 -18.06 -15.13
N ALA A 156 -16.74 -16.97 -14.38
CA ALA A 156 -18.02 -16.26 -14.29
C ALA A 156 -18.48 -15.69 -15.64
N PHE A 157 -17.57 -15.15 -16.46
CA PHE A 157 -17.90 -14.72 -17.82
C PHE A 157 -18.32 -15.90 -18.71
N ARG A 158 -17.58 -17.01 -18.67
CA ARG A 158 -17.92 -18.21 -19.47
C ARG A 158 -19.26 -18.81 -19.07
N ASP A 159 -19.59 -18.82 -17.78
CA ASP A 159 -20.87 -19.32 -17.27
C ASP A 159 -22.07 -18.48 -17.78
N LEU A 160 -21.85 -17.19 -18.04
CA LEU A 160 -22.83 -16.30 -18.68
C LEU A 160 -22.77 -16.31 -20.22
N GLY A 161 -21.91 -17.13 -20.83
CA GLY A 161 -21.70 -17.15 -22.28
C GLY A 161 -21.01 -15.90 -22.83
N ILE A 162 -20.35 -15.11 -21.98
CA ILE A 162 -19.55 -13.95 -22.35
C ILE A 162 -18.13 -14.42 -22.65
N ASP A 163 -17.57 -14.03 -23.80
CA ASP A 163 -16.18 -14.32 -24.13
C ASP A 163 -15.23 -13.49 -23.25
N PRO A 164 -14.39 -14.12 -22.40
CA PRO A 164 -13.44 -13.40 -21.54
C PRO A 164 -12.46 -12.53 -22.33
N THR A 165 -12.13 -12.86 -23.59
CA THR A 165 -11.19 -12.09 -24.40
C THR A 165 -11.70 -10.68 -24.74
N GLU A 166 -13.01 -10.48 -24.70
CA GLU A 166 -13.65 -9.18 -24.86
C GLU A 166 -13.82 -8.40 -23.55
N ARG A 167 -13.52 -9.01 -22.39
CA ARG A 167 -13.78 -8.45 -21.06
C ARG A 167 -12.56 -8.35 -20.16
N ILE A 168 -11.46 -9.02 -20.50
CA ILE A 168 -10.23 -9.01 -19.71
C ILE A 168 -9.15 -8.25 -20.47
N ILE A 169 -8.58 -7.25 -19.79
CA ILE A 169 -7.43 -6.47 -20.23
C ILE A 169 -6.27 -6.76 -19.29
N VAL A 170 -5.10 -7.05 -19.84
CA VAL A 170 -3.92 -7.42 -19.06
C VAL A 170 -2.89 -6.29 -19.09
N VAL A 171 -2.37 -5.93 -17.93
CA VAL A 171 -1.22 -5.03 -17.76
C VAL A 171 -0.08 -5.82 -17.12
N THR A 172 1.03 -5.98 -17.85
CA THR A 172 2.11 -6.90 -17.47
C THR A 172 3.45 -6.49 -18.09
N ASP A 173 4.56 -7.04 -17.60
CA ASP A 173 5.87 -6.77 -18.19
C ASP A 173 6.04 -7.56 -19.52
N PRO A 174 6.71 -6.98 -20.52
CA PRO A 174 6.93 -7.64 -21.81
C PRO A 174 7.78 -8.92 -21.65
N GLY A 175 7.37 -10.00 -22.32
CA GLY A 175 8.04 -11.29 -22.26
C GLY A 175 7.88 -12.06 -20.93
N SER A 176 7.04 -11.58 -20.02
CA SER A 176 6.66 -12.33 -18.83
C SER A 176 5.79 -13.55 -19.19
N PRO A 177 5.71 -14.58 -18.32
CA PRO A 177 4.79 -15.70 -18.53
C PRO A 177 3.33 -15.26 -18.75
N LEU A 178 2.91 -14.18 -18.07
CA LEU A 178 1.58 -13.60 -18.26
C LEU A 178 1.44 -12.93 -19.63
N ASP A 179 2.43 -12.16 -20.11
CA ASP A 179 2.40 -11.56 -21.44
C ASP A 179 2.25 -12.62 -22.55
N GLU A 180 3.06 -13.67 -22.49
CA GLU A 180 3.03 -14.77 -23.47
C GLU A 180 1.67 -15.49 -23.46
N SER A 181 1.22 -15.89 -22.27
CA SER A 181 -0.06 -16.60 -22.10
C SER A 181 -1.25 -15.72 -22.50
N ALA A 182 -1.25 -14.44 -22.13
CA ALA A 182 -2.36 -13.55 -22.38
C ALA A 182 -2.55 -13.28 -23.88
N ARG A 183 -1.44 -13.10 -24.60
CA ARG A 183 -1.45 -12.95 -26.06
C ARG A 183 -1.87 -14.24 -26.76
N ALA A 184 -1.42 -15.39 -26.27
CA ALA A 184 -1.82 -16.70 -26.81
C ALA A 184 -3.32 -16.97 -26.64
N ASP A 185 -3.89 -16.55 -25.49
CA ASP A 185 -5.31 -16.67 -25.18
C ASP A 185 -6.18 -15.60 -25.89
N GLY A 186 -5.56 -14.60 -26.53
CA GLY A 186 -6.25 -13.55 -27.28
C GLY A 186 -6.66 -12.33 -26.46
N TYR A 187 -6.17 -12.18 -25.23
CA TYR A 187 -6.43 -11.00 -24.41
C TYR A 187 -5.71 -9.76 -24.96
N ARG A 188 -6.33 -8.60 -24.72
CA ARG A 188 -5.70 -7.30 -24.98
C ARG A 188 -4.65 -7.02 -23.90
N VAL A 189 -3.42 -6.72 -24.31
CA VAL A 189 -2.28 -6.52 -23.42
C VAL A 189 -1.69 -5.11 -23.57
N PHE A 190 -1.50 -4.43 -22.44
CA PHE A 190 -0.64 -3.25 -22.31
C PHE A 190 0.65 -3.68 -21.60
N ASN A 191 1.80 -3.44 -22.24
CA ASN A 191 3.07 -3.71 -21.60
C ASN A 191 3.54 -2.49 -20.80
N ALA A 192 4.06 -2.76 -19.59
CA ALA A 192 4.76 -1.78 -18.78
C ALA A 192 6.27 -1.78 -19.06
N ASP A 193 7.01 -0.89 -18.42
CA ASP A 193 8.47 -0.90 -18.42
C ASP A 193 8.98 -1.85 -17.30
N PRO A 194 9.69 -2.95 -17.64
CA PRO A 194 10.19 -3.91 -16.66
C PRO A 194 11.27 -3.32 -15.73
N SER A 195 11.85 -2.18 -16.10
CA SER A 195 12.82 -1.45 -15.29
C SER A 195 12.20 -0.53 -14.24
N VAL A 196 10.88 -0.55 -14.08
CA VAL A 196 10.16 0.18 -13.04
C VAL A 196 9.82 -0.75 -11.89
N GLY A 197 10.02 -0.33 -10.63
CA GLY A 197 9.58 -1.03 -9.41
C GLY A 197 8.07 -0.97 -9.20
N GLY A 198 7.46 -1.84 -8.37
CA GLY A 198 5.99 -1.91 -8.24
C GLY A 198 5.41 -0.60 -7.67
N ARG A 199 5.93 -0.19 -6.52
CA ARG A 199 5.58 1.06 -5.82
C ARG A 199 5.96 2.35 -6.56
N TYR A 200 6.82 2.28 -7.58
CA TYR A 200 7.25 3.40 -8.43
C TYR A 200 6.53 3.43 -9.79
N SER A 201 5.40 2.73 -9.90
CA SER A 201 4.70 2.52 -11.19
C SER A 201 3.47 3.38 -11.39
N ALA A 202 3.25 4.39 -10.53
CA ALA A 202 2.04 5.23 -10.51
C ALA A 202 1.76 5.91 -11.86
N LEU A 203 2.82 6.38 -12.53
CA LEU A 203 2.73 7.08 -13.82
C LEU A 203 3.02 6.16 -15.03
N THR A 204 2.92 4.84 -14.85
CA THR A 204 3.13 3.84 -15.91
C THR A 204 1.81 3.20 -16.35
N ALA A 205 1.87 2.22 -17.27
CA ALA A 205 0.72 1.41 -17.64
C ALA A 205 -0.06 0.85 -16.43
N PHE A 206 0.61 0.52 -15.32
CA PHE A 206 -0.04 0.01 -14.11
C PHE A 206 -0.99 1.02 -13.45
N GLY A 207 -0.62 2.30 -13.39
CA GLY A 207 -1.48 3.37 -12.91
C GLY A 207 -2.50 3.83 -13.94
N LEU A 208 -2.03 4.07 -15.17
CA LEU A 208 -2.79 4.79 -16.19
C LEU A 208 -3.87 3.95 -16.87
N VAL A 209 -3.63 2.66 -17.12
CA VAL A 209 -4.61 1.81 -17.81
C VAL A 209 -5.89 1.65 -16.98
N PRO A 210 -5.87 1.13 -15.75
CA PRO A 210 -7.11 0.99 -14.97
C PRO A 210 -7.81 2.32 -14.71
N ALA A 211 -7.07 3.37 -14.32
CA ALA A 211 -7.66 4.68 -14.03
C ALA A 211 -8.22 5.37 -15.29
N GLY A 212 -7.48 5.32 -16.40
CA GLY A 212 -7.91 5.89 -17.67
C GLY A 212 -9.11 5.17 -18.26
N LEU A 213 -9.21 3.83 -18.11
CA LEU A 213 -10.40 3.07 -18.51
C LEU A 213 -11.62 3.39 -17.63
N ALA A 214 -11.42 3.63 -16.33
CA ALA A 214 -12.48 4.11 -15.43
C ALA A 214 -12.95 5.53 -15.83
N GLY A 215 -12.06 6.33 -16.43
CA GLY A 215 -12.37 7.63 -17.01
C GLY A 215 -11.67 8.81 -16.38
N ALA A 216 -10.61 8.58 -15.61
CA ALA A 216 -9.75 9.65 -15.10
C ALA A 216 -9.03 10.35 -16.26
N ASP A 217 -8.80 11.66 -16.13
CA ASP A 217 -8.00 12.43 -17.09
C ASP A 217 -6.50 12.14 -16.87
N ILE A 218 -6.06 11.01 -17.44
CA ILE A 218 -4.66 10.58 -17.37
C ILE A 218 -3.73 11.49 -18.20
N GLN A 219 -4.26 12.30 -19.10
CA GLN A 219 -3.47 13.26 -19.87
C GLN A 219 -3.11 14.46 -18.99
N GLU A 220 -4.08 15.00 -18.25
CA GLU A 220 -3.86 16.05 -17.26
C GLU A 220 -2.90 15.56 -16.16
N LEU A 221 -3.10 14.34 -15.64
CA LEU A 221 -2.20 13.74 -14.64
C LEU A 221 -0.73 13.71 -15.10
N LEU A 222 -0.47 13.28 -16.35
CA LEU A 222 0.89 13.26 -16.89
C LEU A 222 1.44 14.66 -17.17
N ALA A 223 0.59 15.61 -17.57
CA ALA A 223 1.00 16.99 -17.77
C ALA A 223 1.39 17.68 -16.45
N GLU A 224 0.67 17.39 -15.37
CA GLU A 224 1.03 17.83 -14.03
C GLU A 224 2.38 17.27 -13.59
N ALA A 225 2.60 15.97 -13.78
CA ALA A 225 3.87 15.33 -13.46
C ALA A 225 5.04 15.91 -14.28
N ASP A 226 4.85 16.09 -15.59
CA ASP A 226 5.84 16.68 -16.50
C ASP A 226 6.28 18.08 -16.04
N ALA A 227 5.33 18.89 -15.59
CA ALA A 227 5.59 20.24 -15.08
C ALA A 227 6.48 20.27 -13.83
N THR A 228 6.56 19.16 -13.07
CA THR A 228 7.36 19.03 -11.84
C THR A 228 8.75 18.43 -12.08
N LEU A 229 8.98 17.71 -13.19
CA LEU A 229 10.22 16.97 -13.43
C LEU A 229 11.49 17.83 -13.40
N LEU A 230 11.42 19.06 -13.93
CA LEU A 230 12.57 19.96 -13.94
C LEU A 230 12.98 20.37 -12.52
N GLU A 231 12.01 20.60 -11.64
CA GLU A 231 12.25 21.09 -10.29
C GLU A 231 12.95 20.05 -9.43
N VAL A 232 12.50 18.79 -9.52
CA VAL A 232 13.10 17.67 -8.77
C VAL A 232 14.47 17.23 -9.30
N ALA A 233 14.83 17.64 -10.53
CA ALA A 233 16.10 17.29 -11.16
C ALA A 233 17.27 18.22 -10.80
N ILE A 234 17.00 19.39 -10.22
CA ILE A 234 18.02 20.41 -9.96
C ILE A 234 18.56 20.27 -8.54
N ASP A 235 19.89 20.26 -8.37
CA ASP A 235 20.54 20.38 -7.06
C ASP A 235 20.42 21.81 -6.54
N SER A 236 19.30 22.10 -5.88
CA SER A 236 18.97 23.41 -5.35
C SER A 236 18.33 23.26 -3.96
N PRO A 237 18.56 24.21 -3.04
CA PRO A 237 17.86 24.26 -1.75
C PRO A 237 16.34 24.38 -1.87
N GLU A 238 15.84 24.81 -3.03
CA GLU A 238 14.42 24.93 -3.33
C GLU A 238 13.82 23.63 -3.90
N ASN A 239 14.64 22.61 -4.21
CA ASN A 239 14.15 21.34 -4.75
C ASN A 239 13.24 20.63 -3.73
N PRO A 240 11.94 20.44 -4.02
CA PRO A 240 10.98 19.92 -3.06
C PRO A 240 11.26 18.47 -2.66
N ALA A 241 11.86 17.66 -3.54
CA ALA A 241 12.20 16.28 -3.22
C ALA A 241 13.40 16.19 -2.26
N LEU A 242 14.42 17.05 -2.42
CA LEU A 242 15.54 17.11 -1.47
C LEU A 242 15.08 17.61 -0.10
N VAL A 243 14.23 18.65 -0.08
CA VAL A 243 13.64 19.21 1.14
C VAL A 243 12.80 18.15 1.87
N LEU A 244 11.90 17.48 1.15
CA LEU A 244 11.03 16.45 1.72
C LEU A 244 11.84 15.25 2.23
N ALA A 245 12.83 14.76 1.47
CA ALA A 245 13.70 13.68 1.91
C ALA A 245 14.45 14.02 3.19
N ALA A 246 15.01 15.24 3.27
CA ALA A 246 15.66 15.75 4.48
C ALA A 246 14.69 15.82 5.66
N ALA A 247 13.44 16.24 5.42
CA ALA A 247 12.42 16.40 6.45
C ALA A 247 11.96 15.05 7.04
N ILE A 248 11.83 14.00 6.23
CA ILE A 248 11.32 12.69 6.67
C ILE A 248 12.42 11.72 7.13
N ALA A 249 13.65 11.87 6.65
CA ALA A 249 14.74 10.92 6.93
C ALA A 249 15.89 11.51 7.76
N GLY A 250 15.96 12.84 7.91
CA GLY A 250 17.03 13.52 8.64
C GLY A 250 16.86 13.53 10.16
N GLY A 251 17.87 14.06 10.84
CA GLY A 251 17.86 14.26 12.30
C GLY A 251 18.54 13.13 13.08
N GLU A 252 18.98 13.46 14.31
CA GLU A 252 19.61 12.53 15.26
C GLU A 252 19.19 12.90 16.70
N PRO A 253 18.43 12.05 17.42
CA PRO A 253 17.81 10.83 16.91
C PRO A 253 16.74 11.16 15.85
N ARG A 254 16.57 10.26 14.88
CA ARG A 254 15.54 10.39 13.83
C ARG A 254 14.15 10.14 14.42
N ARG A 255 13.16 10.88 13.91
CA ARG A 255 11.74 10.54 14.06
C ARG A 255 11.36 9.55 12.96
N ASP A 256 11.39 8.26 13.29
CA ASP A 256 11.24 7.17 12.33
C ASP A 256 9.77 6.76 12.08
N LYS A 257 8.80 7.39 12.75
CA LYS A 257 7.36 7.26 12.44
C LYS A 257 6.91 8.54 11.74
N LEU A 258 6.30 8.39 10.56
CA LEU A 258 5.79 9.48 9.75
C LEU A 258 4.26 9.45 9.76
N ALA A 259 3.65 10.33 10.55
CA ALA A 259 2.21 10.57 10.52
C ALA A 259 1.82 11.21 9.19
N LEU A 260 0.87 10.60 8.46
CA LEU A 260 0.32 11.10 7.20
C LEU A 260 -1.15 11.47 7.42
N ILE A 261 -1.46 12.75 7.32
CA ILE A 261 -2.81 13.28 7.58
C ILE A 261 -3.30 14.03 6.34
N SER A 262 -4.46 13.65 5.80
CA SER A 262 -5.19 14.49 4.86
C SER A 262 -5.94 15.59 5.61
N ASP A 263 -5.57 16.85 5.38
CA ASP A 263 -6.10 18.01 6.10
C ASP A 263 -6.43 19.15 5.12
N GLY A 264 -7.54 19.00 4.39
CA GLY A 264 -8.03 20.00 3.43
C GLY A 264 -7.60 19.76 1.98
N THR A 265 -6.68 18.84 1.69
CA THR A 265 -6.36 18.45 0.31
C THR A 265 -7.58 17.86 -0.41
N HIS A 266 -7.69 18.14 -1.72
CA HIS A 266 -8.68 17.52 -2.60
C HIS A 266 -8.27 16.11 -3.07
N ILE A 267 -7.02 15.70 -2.82
CA ILE A 267 -6.50 14.40 -3.23
C ILE A 267 -6.95 13.33 -2.23
N VAL A 268 -7.65 12.31 -2.72
CA VAL A 268 -8.25 11.26 -1.90
C VAL A 268 -7.41 9.99 -1.98
N GLY A 269 -7.11 9.39 -0.82
CA GLY A 269 -6.35 8.13 -0.71
C GLY A 269 -4.83 8.25 -0.83
N LEU A 270 -4.29 9.45 -1.04
CA LEU A 270 -2.83 9.65 -1.19
C LEU A 270 -1.99 9.12 -0.02
N PRO A 271 -2.39 9.26 1.27
CA PRO A 271 -1.66 8.67 2.39
C PRO A 271 -1.41 7.16 2.25
N ASP A 272 -2.37 6.39 1.74
CA ASP A 272 -2.23 4.94 1.60
C ASP A 272 -1.19 4.56 0.53
N TRP A 273 -1.09 5.35 -0.54
CA TRP A 273 -0.06 5.15 -1.57
C TRP A 273 1.33 5.55 -1.07
N ILE A 274 1.44 6.68 -0.35
CA ILE A 274 2.69 7.11 0.29
C ILE A 274 3.15 6.07 1.32
N GLU A 275 2.21 5.50 2.09
CA GLU A 275 2.48 4.44 3.05
C GLU A 275 3.22 3.27 2.39
N GLN A 276 2.67 2.75 1.29
CA GLN A 276 3.33 1.70 0.53
C GLN A 276 4.71 2.13 0.05
N LEU A 277 4.80 3.29 -0.61
CA LEU A 277 6.01 3.74 -1.25
C LEU A 277 7.16 3.81 -0.24
N ILE A 278 6.93 4.41 0.92
CA ILE A 278 7.96 4.57 1.95
C ILE A 278 8.21 3.27 2.70
N ALA A 279 7.18 2.56 3.14
CA ALA A 279 7.36 1.38 3.99
C ALA A 279 8.11 0.26 3.24
N GLU A 280 7.79 0.03 1.96
CA GLU A 280 8.50 -0.96 1.15
C GLU A 280 9.89 -0.52 0.74
N SER A 281 10.09 0.77 0.46
CA SER A 281 11.40 1.26 0.05
C SER A 281 12.37 1.31 1.23
N THR A 282 11.88 1.63 2.43
CA THR A 282 12.75 1.94 3.56
C THR A 282 12.82 0.87 4.65
N GLY A 283 11.78 0.06 4.83
CA GLY A 283 11.67 -0.91 5.92
C GLY A 283 12.49 -2.18 5.71
N LYS A 284 13.82 -2.09 5.84
CA LYS A 284 14.77 -3.21 5.64
C LYS A 284 16.04 -3.02 6.46
N ASN A 285 16.81 -4.10 6.63
CA ASN A 285 18.07 -4.10 7.37
C ASN A 285 17.95 -3.54 8.81
N GLY A 286 16.79 -3.70 9.46
CA GLY A 286 16.54 -3.20 10.81
C GLY A 286 16.41 -1.68 10.91
N THR A 287 16.26 -0.97 9.78
CA THR A 287 16.00 0.48 9.70
C THR A 287 14.78 0.75 8.83
N GLY A 288 14.33 1.99 8.79
CA GLY A 288 13.26 2.45 7.90
C GLY A 288 12.50 3.64 8.46
N ILE A 289 11.50 4.09 7.71
CA ILE A 289 10.49 5.04 8.14
C ILE A 289 9.16 4.28 8.12
N LEU A 290 8.43 4.29 9.24
CA LEU A 290 7.10 3.72 9.34
C LEU A 290 6.06 4.81 9.05
N PRO A 291 5.39 4.78 7.89
CA PRO A 291 4.28 5.68 7.66
C PRO A 291 3.07 5.22 8.46
N VAL A 292 2.34 6.16 9.03
CA VAL A 292 1.16 5.92 9.85
C VAL A 292 0.06 6.83 9.34
N VAL A 293 -0.91 6.25 8.63
CA VAL A 293 -2.08 7.01 8.15
C VAL A 293 -2.96 7.37 9.33
N MET A 294 -3.21 8.67 9.51
CA MET A 294 -3.87 9.23 10.70
C MET A 294 -5.00 10.19 10.32
N LEU A 295 -5.94 10.35 11.26
CA LEU A 295 -6.96 11.38 11.19
C LEU A 295 -6.45 12.68 11.84
N PRO A 296 -7.02 13.85 11.49
CA PRO A 296 -6.69 15.12 12.14
C PRO A 296 -6.93 15.17 13.66
N VAL A 297 -7.62 14.17 14.20
CA VAL A 297 -7.98 14.05 15.62
C VAL A 297 -7.39 12.80 16.27
N SER A 298 -6.41 12.16 15.64
CA SER A 298 -5.83 10.92 16.15
C SER A 298 -5.05 11.12 17.47
N PRO A 299 -5.08 10.15 18.41
CA PRO A 299 -4.51 10.27 19.75
C PRO A 299 -3.04 10.68 19.80
N GLU A 300 -2.24 10.32 18.79
CA GLU A 300 -0.82 10.64 18.75
C GLU A 300 -0.53 12.13 18.53
N LEU A 301 -1.51 12.91 18.08
CA LEU A 301 -1.41 14.37 18.03
C LEU A 301 -1.55 15.02 19.41
N GLU A 302 -2.20 14.35 20.36
CA GLU A 302 -2.30 14.80 21.75
C GLU A 302 -1.11 14.31 22.59
N SER A 303 -0.71 13.04 22.42
CA SER A 303 0.41 12.46 23.17
C SER A 303 1.79 12.86 22.64
N THR A 304 1.89 13.24 21.37
CA THR A 304 3.12 13.70 20.69
C THR A 304 4.35 12.80 20.94
N PRO A 305 4.34 11.53 20.52
CA PRO A 305 5.49 10.65 20.66
C PRO A 305 6.77 11.29 20.11
N ALA A 306 7.89 11.18 20.85
CA ALA A 306 9.14 11.87 20.51
C ALA A 306 9.74 11.42 19.17
N ASP A 307 9.38 10.22 18.72
CA ASP A 307 9.81 9.58 17.48
C ASP A 307 8.80 9.74 16.33
N LEU A 308 7.74 10.54 16.51
CA LEU A 308 6.73 10.85 15.49
C LEU A 308 7.01 12.18 14.80
N GLN A 309 7.15 12.15 13.48
CA GLN A 309 7.11 13.34 12.61
C GLN A 309 5.73 13.43 11.96
N VAL A 310 5.05 14.56 12.12
CA VAL A 310 3.74 14.80 11.52
C VAL A 310 3.90 15.48 10.17
N LEU A 311 3.18 14.97 9.17
CA LEU A 311 3.03 15.55 7.85
C LEU A 311 1.54 15.66 7.49
N ARG A 312 1.15 16.83 6.98
CA ARG A 312 -0.20 17.12 6.51
C ARG A 312 -0.22 17.41 5.02
N LEU A 313 -1.13 16.73 4.33
CA LEU A 313 -1.52 17.04 2.97
C LEU A 313 -2.62 18.10 3.03
N VAL A 314 -2.28 19.34 2.71
CA VAL A 314 -3.16 20.51 2.79
C VAL A 314 -3.54 21.02 1.40
N ASP A 315 -4.52 21.93 1.32
CA ASP A 315 -4.88 22.58 0.06
C ASP A 315 -3.78 23.54 -0.41
N GLU A 316 -3.27 24.37 0.50
CA GLU A 316 -2.25 25.40 0.24
C GLU A 316 -1.20 25.43 1.36
N ALA A 317 -0.02 24.83 1.14
CA ALA A 317 1.03 24.74 2.15
C ALA A 317 1.67 26.09 2.52
N ASN A 318 1.65 27.04 1.57
CA ASN A 318 2.21 28.38 1.74
C ASN A 318 1.13 29.43 2.09
N GLU A 319 -0.06 29.01 2.53
CA GLU A 319 -1.11 29.95 2.96
C GLU A 319 -0.58 30.89 4.06
N PHE A 320 -0.96 32.17 4.02
CA PHE A 320 -0.52 33.13 5.03
C PHE A 320 -1.12 32.78 6.40
N HIS A 321 -0.34 32.12 7.24
CA HIS A 321 -0.72 31.78 8.60
C HIS A 321 -0.54 32.99 9.54
N LEU A 322 -1.64 33.66 9.90
CA LEU A 322 -1.66 34.73 10.93
C LEU A 322 -1.12 34.23 12.29
N PHE A 323 -1.37 32.96 12.60
CA PHE A 323 -0.76 32.20 13.69
C PHE A 323 -0.36 30.84 13.13
N GLU A 324 0.85 30.40 13.44
CA GLU A 324 1.33 29.09 13.01
C GLU A 324 0.63 27.99 13.84
N HIS A 325 -0.31 27.28 13.21
CA HIS A 325 -1.15 26.26 13.85
C HIS A 325 -0.48 24.87 13.88
N HIS A 326 0.50 24.62 13.02
CA HIS A 326 1.15 23.32 12.81
C HIS A 326 2.66 23.37 13.10
N GLN A 327 3.01 23.86 14.30
CA GLN A 327 4.40 24.02 14.74
C GLN A 327 5.15 22.68 14.80
N GLY A 328 6.26 22.57 14.05
CA GLY A 328 7.09 21.36 14.01
C GLY A 328 6.58 20.27 13.07
N GLU A 329 5.52 20.54 12.31
CA GLU A 329 4.97 19.64 11.32
C GLU A 329 5.47 19.99 9.90
N ILE A 330 5.24 19.07 8.96
CA ILE A 330 5.51 19.26 7.52
C ILE A 330 4.16 19.51 6.85
N LEU A 331 3.97 20.63 6.16
CA LEU A 331 2.79 20.84 5.32
C LEU A 331 3.19 20.69 3.86
N VAL A 332 2.43 19.91 3.09
CA VAL A 332 2.63 19.76 1.65
C VAL A 332 1.33 19.97 0.89
N SER A 333 1.41 20.61 -0.26
CA SER A 333 0.31 20.77 -1.21
C SER A 333 0.81 20.62 -2.64
N GLY A 334 -0.10 20.58 -3.61
CA GLY A 334 0.22 20.40 -5.03
C GLY A 334 -0.78 19.48 -5.71
N SER A 335 -0.67 19.36 -7.03
CA SER A 335 -1.55 18.47 -7.79
C SER A 335 -1.09 17.01 -7.73
N LEU A 336 -1.95 16.07 -8.10
CA LEU A 336 -1.69 14.64 -7.93
C LEU A 336 -0.45 14.18 -8.72
N GLY A 337 -0.27 14.67 -9.96
CA GLY A 337 0.92 14.33 -10.75
C GLY A 337 2.22 14.81 -10.10
N ALA A 338 2.19 16.00 -9.49
CA ALA A 338 3.33 16.56 -8.77
C ALA A 338 3.64 15.76 -7.48
N GLN A 339 2.59 15.35 -6.74
CA GLN A 339 2.74 14.51 -5.55
C GLN A 339 3.43 13.18 -5.89
N PHE A 340 3.00 12.47 -6.95
CA PHE A 340 3.64 11.21 -7.34
C PHE A 340 5.14 11.40 -7.63
N VAL A 341 5.50 12.40 -8.43
CA VAL A 341 6.91 12.67 -8.77
C VAL A 341 7.75 13.00 -7.53
N VAL A 342 7.30 13.95 -6.70
CA VAL A 342 8.08 14.41 -5.55
C VAL A 342 8.26 13.30 -4.51
N TRP A 343 7.21 12.53 -4.23
CA TRP A 343 7.29 11.43 -3.26
C TRP A 343 8.19 10.28 -3.75
N GLU A 344 8.15 9.92 -5.03
CA GLU A 344 9.04 8.90 -5.60
C GLU A 344 10.51 9.33 -5.47
N TYR A 345 10.85 10.56 -5.88
CA TYR A 345 12.18 11.12 -5.72
C TYR A 345 12.60 11.19 -4.24
N ALA A 346 11.77 11.79 -3.38
CA ALA A 346 12.08 11.95 -1.97
C ALA A 346 12.31 10.61 -1.25
N THR A 347 11.53 9.58 -1.60
CA THR A 347 11.69 8.23 -1.05
C THR A 347 13.00 7.59 -1.49
N ALA A 348 13.38 7.74 -2.76
CA ALA A 348 14.65 7.22 -3.27
C ALA A 348 15.85 7.91 -2.58
N ILE A 349 15.77 9.24 -2.38
CA ILE A 349 16.78 10.03 -1.67
C ILE A 349 16.83 9.65 -0.18
N ALA A 350 15.68 9.44 0.46
CA ALA A 350 15.60 8.93 1.83
C ALA A 350 16.29 7.57 1.95
N GLY A 351 16.10 6.65 0.99
CA GLY A 351 16.84 5.39 0.93
C GLY A 351 18.36 5.57 0.96
N ARG A 352 18.89 6.56 0.21
CA ARG A 352 20.31 6.92 0.25
C ARG A 352 20.72 7.42 1.63
N MET A 353 19.95 8.32 2.23
CA MET A 353 20.24 8.86 3.56
C MET A 353 20.25 7.77 4.64
N LEU A 354 19.43 6.74 4.47
CA LEU A 354 19.33 5.59 5.36
C LEU A 354 20.37 4.50 5.10
N GLY A 355 21.15 4.60 4.01
CA GLY A 355 22.15 3.61 3.64
C GLY A 355 21.56 2.27 3.20
N ILE A 356 20.42 2.30 2.49
CA ILE A 356 19.70 1.11 2.05
C ILE A 356 19.34 1.19 0.56
N ASN A 357 19.06 0.04 -0.04
CA ASN A 357 18.51 -0.06 -1.39
C ASN A 357 16.99 0.26 -1.38
N PRO A 358 16.51 1.36 -1.98
CA PRO A 358 15.08 1.66 -1.98
C PRO A 358 14.28 0.86 -3.02
N PHE A 359 14.92 -0.01 -3.82
CA PHE A 359 14.27 -0.66 -4.98
C PHE A 359 14.02 -2.18 -4.84
N ASP A 360 14.61 -2.85 -3.84
CA ASP A 360 14.33 -4.26 -3.54
C ASP A 360 13.21 -4.43 -2.48
N GLN A 361 12.81 -5.68 -2.22
CA GLN A 361 11.71 -6.05 -1.30
C GLN A 361 11.84 -7.51 -0.80
N PRO A 362 12.91 -7.88 -0.09
CA PRO A 362 13.18 -9.27 0.28
C PRO A 362 12.10 -9.87 1.19
N ASP A 363 11.51 -9.09 2.09
CA ASP A 363 10.63 -9.61 3.13
C ASP A 363 9.19 -9.83 2.63
N VAL A 364 8.80 -9.17 1.54
CA VAL A 364 7.54 -9.47 0.83
C VAL A 364 7.55 -10.90 0.28
N GLU A 365 8.69 -11.37 -0.24
CA GLU A 365 8.80 -12.72 -0.80
C GLU A 365 8.73 -13.80 0.29
N SER A 366 9.26 -13.55 1.49
CA SER A 366 9.19 -14.49 2.61
C SER A 366 7.74 -14.85 3.01
N ALA A 367 6.83 -13.87 3.01
CA ALA A 367 5.41 -14.10 3.29
C ALA A 367 4.73 -14.92 2.19
N LYS A 368 5.11 -14.69 0.92
CA LYS A 368 4.61 -15.47 -0.22
C LYS A 368 5.06 -16.93 -0.15
N GLU A 369 6.31 -17.16 0.22
CA GLU A 369 6.85 -18.51 0.41
C GLU A 369 6.16 -19.25 1.56
N ALA A 370 5.97 -18.59 2.72
CA ALA A 370 5.23 -19.15 3.85
C ALA A 370 3.79 -19.50 3.49
N THR A 371 3.09 -18.60 2.79
CA THR A 371 1.73 -18.82 2.29
C THR A 371 1.67 -20.03 1.35
N ARG A 372 2.60 -20.12 0.39
CA ARG A 372 2.66 -21.25 -0.55
C ARG A 372 2.90 -22.57 0.17
N GLY A 373 3.85 -22.59 1.11
CA GLY A 373 4.12 -23.77 1.92
C GLY A 373 2.91 -24.24 2.73
N LEU A 374 2.13 -23.30 3.27
CA LEU A 374 0.87 -23.60 3.98
C LEU A 374 -0.19 -24.23 3.07
N LEU A 375 -0.37 -23.69 1.86
CA LEU A 375 -1.31 -24.23 0.87
C LEU A 375 -0.91 -25.63 0.40
N GLU A 376 0.39 -25.89 0.24
CA GLU A 376 0.92 -27.20 -0.17
C GLU A 376 0.82 -28.25 0.93
N ARG A 377 1.12 -27.89 2.19
CA ARG A 377 1.17 -28.83 3.32
C ARG A 377 -0.18 -29.03 4.02
N THR A 378 -1.11 -28.08 3.86
CA THR A 378 -2.47 -28.09 4.43
C THR A 378 -2.49 -28.55 5.90
N PRO A 379 -1.77 -27.84 6.81
CA PRO A 379 -1.64 -28.30 8.18
C PRO A 379 -2.96 -28.15 8.93
N GLU A 380 -3.16 -29.00 9.94
CA GLU A 380 -4.29 -28.83 10.85
C GLU A 380 -4.21 -27.47 11.55
N PRO A 381 -5.32 -26.72 11.68
CA PRO A 381 -5.33 -25.43 12.34
C PRO A 381 -4.84 -25.53 13.79
N THR A 382 -3.96 -24.61 14.19
CA THR A 382 -3.53 -24.49 15.58
C THR A 382 -4.75 -24.27 16.48
N ALA A 383 -4.84 -25.02 17.58
CA ALA A 383 -5.91 -24.83 18.55
C ALA A 383 -5.81 -23.43 19.20
N PRO A 384 -6.94 -22.75 19.48
CA PRO A 384 -6.89 -21.49 20.19
C PRO A 384 -6.40 -21.68 21.62
N ALA A 385 -5.70 -20.67 22.15
CA ALA A 385 -5.31 -20.63 23.56
C ALA A 385 -6.55 -20.60 24.46
N PHE A 386 -7.57 -19.83 24.07
CA PHE A 386 -8.91 -19.83 24.66
C PHE A 386 -9.94 -19.27 23.67
N VAL A 387 -11.21 -19.41 24.02
CA VAL A 387 -12.35 -18.83 23.28
C VAL A 387 -13.17 -18.01 24.27
N VAL A 388 -13.49 -16.77 23.92
CA VAL A 388 -14.31 -15.87 24.74
C VAL A 388 -15.22 -15.07 23.82
N ASP A 389 -16.50 -14.97 24.18
CA ASP A 389 -17.51 -14.23 23.41
C ASP A 389 -17.57 -14.57 21.91
N GLY A 390 -17.32 -15.83 21.55
CA GLY A 390 -17.26 -16.31 20.16
C GLY A 390 -15.90 -16.13 19.47
N VAL A 391 -15.07 -15.21 19.97
CA VAL A 391 -13.73 -14.93 19.45
C VAL A 391 -12.74 -16.00 19.88
N GLN A 392 -12.02 -16.57 18.92
CA GLN A 392 -10.92 -17.50 19.18
C GLN A 392 -9.61 -16.73 19.29
N VAL A 393 -8.87 -16.90 20.38
CA VAL A 393 -7.61 -16.20 20.62
C VAL A 393 -6.44 -17.15 20.43
N ARG A 394 -5.48 -16.77 19.58
CA ARG A 394 -4.20 -17.46 19.39
C ARG A 394 -3.07 -16.48 19.67
N VAL A 395 -1.99 -16.99 20.23
CA VAL A 395 -0.83 -16.19 20.60
C VAL A 395 0.44 -16.94 20.22
N THR A 396 1.43 -16.17 19.79
CA THR A 396 2.79 -16.70 19.50
C THR A 396 3.57 -17.00 20.78
N ASP A 397 3.29 -16.27 21.86
CA ASP A 397 3.79 -16.52 23.21
C ASP A 397 2.62 -16.83 24.15
N ALA A 398 2.63 -18.02 24.78
CA ALA A 398 1.60 -18.44 25.72
C ALA A 398 1.44 -17.48 26.92
N ALA A 399 2.47 -16.71 27.28
CA ALA A 399 2.38 -15.71 28.34
C ALA A 399 1.38 -14.59 28.03
N LEU A 400 1.18 -14.27 26.74
CA LEU A 400 0.20 -13.27 26.30
C LEU A 400 -1.23 -13.67 26.66
N ALA A 401 -1.54 -14.97 26.67
CA ALA A 401 -2.88 -15.49 26.91
C ALA A 401 -3.24 -15.72 28.39
N ALA A 402 -2.39 -15.28 29.33
CA ALA A 402 -2.53 -15.62 30.75
C ALA A 402 -3.84 -15.08 31.41
N SER A 403 -4.38 -13.97 30.91
CA SER A 403 -5.61 -13.35 31.44
C SER A 403 -6.88 -14.15 31.12
N GLY A 404 -6.90 -14.87 29.99
CA GLY A 404 -8.10 -15.49 29.44
C GLY A 404 -9.17 -14.52 28.93
N THR A 405 -8.85 -13.23 28.76
CA THR A 405 -9.75 -12.18 28.24
C THR A 405 -9.11 -11.42 27.08
N ILE A 406 -9.90 -10.87 26.15
CA ILE A 406 -9.35 -10.10 25.02
C ILE A 406 -8.56 -8.89 25.52
N ALA A 407 -9.17 -8.07 26.39
CA ALA A 407 -8.51 -6.89 26.97
C ALA A 407 -7.16 -7.23 27.64
N GLY A 408 -7.13 -8.30 28.45
CA GLY A 408 -5.88 -8.68 29.12
C GLY A 408 -4.81 -9.24 28.17
N VAL A 409 -5.19 -9.76 27.00
CA VAL A 409 -4.23 -10.13 25.94
C VAL A 409 -3.70 -8.90 25.23
N LEU A 410 -4.54 -7.89 24.99
CA LEU A 410 -4.10 -6.60 24.43
C LEU A 410 -3.14 -5.90 25.41
N ASP A 411 -3.48 -5.81 26.69
CA ASP A 411 -2.60 -5.29 27.75
C ASP A 411 -1.24 -6.00 27.78
N ALA A 412 -1.26 -7.33 27.71
CA ALA A 412 -0.04 -8.14 27.71
C ALA A 412 0.79 -7.93 26.43
N LEU A 413 0.15 -7.64 25.30
CA LEU A 413 0.81 -7.30 24.04
C LEU A 413 1.43 -5.91 24.11
N TRP A 414 0.70 -4.91 24.59
CA TRP A 414 1.20 -3.54 24.79
C TRP A 414 2.38 -3.50 25.76
N ALA A 415 2.36 -4.32 26.80
CA ALA A 415 3.46 -4.43 27.76
C ALA A 415 4.79 -4.90 27.13
N GLN A 416 4.78 -5.43 25.90
CA GLN A 416 5.99 -5.79 25.17
C GLN A 416 6.53 -4.65 24.28
N LEU A 417 5.82 -3.52 24.17
CA LEU A 417 6.28 -2.37 23.40
C LEU A 417 7.50 -1.71 24.06
N PRO A 418 8.60 -1.51 23.32
CA PRO A 418 9.64 -0.58 23.75
C PRO A 418 9.15 0.87 23.64
N ALA A 419 9.91 1.82 24.20
CA ALA A 419 9.54 3.24 24.21
C ALA A 419 9.44 3.86 22.81
N ASP A 420 10.18 3.32 21.84
CA ASP A 420 10.14 3.65 20.41
C ASP A 420 9.30 2.63 19.61
N GLY A 421 8.47 1.82 20.27
CA GLY A 421 7.72 0.75 19.62
C GLY A 421 6.50 1.23 18.85
N TYR A 422 5.85 0.33 18.11
CA TYR A 422 4.60 0.63 17.42
C TYR A 422 3.67 -0.59 17.42
N VAL A 423 2.39 -0.33 17.18
CA VAL A 423 1.39 -1.39 17.03
C VAL A 423 0.99 -1.52 15.56
N SER A 424 0.83 -2.74 15.06
CA SER A 424 0.18 -2.99 13.78
C SER A 424 -1.10 -3.80 13.96
N VAL A 425 -2.22 -3.25 13.49
CA VAL A 425 -3.50 -3.95 13.36
C VAL A 425 -3.63 -4.50 11.94
N GLN A 426 -3.75 -5.81 11.81
CA GLN A 426 -3.74 -6.54 10.53
C GLN A 426 -5.07 -7.27 10.31
N ALA A 427 -5.91 -6.80 9.39
CA ALA A 427 -7.28 -7.27 9.25
C ALA A 427 -7.50 -8.12 7.99
N TYR A 428 -7.53 -9.45 8.14
CA TYR A 428 -7.84 -10.43 7.10
C TYR A 428 -9.34 -10.79 7.12
N VAL A 429 -10.17 -9.82 6.74
CA VAL A 429 -11.63 -9.90 6.82
C VAL A 429 -12.29 -9.34 5.57
N ASN A 430 -13.60 -9.55 5.41
CA ASN A 430 -14.39 -8.83 4.41
C ASN A 430 -14.59 -7.36 4.79
N ARG A 431 -13.73 -6.45 4.28
CA ARG A 431 -13.79 -5.01 4.57
C ARG A 431 -15.10 -4.34 4.14
N LEU A 432 -15.82 -4.90 3.17
CA LEU A 432 -17.11 -4.37 2.74
C LEU A 432 -18.22 -4.69 3.74
N ALA A 433 -18.09 -5.79 4.48
CA ALA A 433 -19.06 -6.18 5.50
C ALA A 433 -18.83 -5.49 6.85
N ILE A 434 -17.57 -5.23 7.21
CA ILE A 434 -17.19 -4.60 8.48
C ILE A 434 -16.20 -3.43 8.32
N PRO A 435 -16.55 -2.39 7.53
CA PRO A 435 -15.67 -1.25 7.30
C PRO A 435 -15.30 -0.51 8.61
N GLN A 436 -16.18 -0.56 9.61
CA GLN A 436 -15.94 0.07 10.91
C GLN A 436 -14.70 -0.45 11.63
N LEU A 437 -14.19 -1.66 11.30
CA LEU A 437 -13.03 -2.24 11.96
C LEU A 437 -11.78 -1.35 11.87
N GLN A 438 -11.66 -0.52 10.84
CA GLN A 438 -10.59 0.48 10.73
C GLN A 438 -10.53 1.43 11.93
N GLY A 439 -11.68 1.73 12.55
CA GLY A 439 -11.75 2.58 13.74
C GLY A 439 -11.06 1.99 14.98
N LEU A 440 -10.76 0.69 14.99
CA LEU A 440 -10.02 0.04 16.08
C LEU A 440 -8.61 0.62 16.24
N ARG A 441 -8.03 1.14 15.15
CA ARG A 441 -6.72 1.79 15.15
C ARG A 441 -6.66 2.93 16.16
N GLU A 442 -7.68 3.78 16.20
CA GLU A 442 -7.71 4.95 17.10
C GLU A 442 -7.76 4.51 18.56
N LEU A 443 -8.52 3.47 18.87
CA LEU A 443 -8.60 2.90 20.21
C LEU A 443 -7.27 2.28 20.63
N VAL A 444 -6.68 1.48 19.74
CA VAL A 444 -5.36 0.85 19.95
C VAL A 444 -4.26 1.89 20.16
N ALA A 445 -4.26 2.98 19.39
CA ALA A 445 -3.31 4.08 19.57
C ALA A 445 -3.48 4.77 20.94
N ALA A 446 -4.73 5.03 21.33
CA ALA A 446 -5.04 5.65 22.62
C ALA A 446 -4.65 4.76 23.80
N ASP A 447 -4.97 3.47 23.73
CA ASP A 447 -4.74 2.49 24.78
C ASP A 447 -3.25 2.13 24.94
N SER A 448 -2.58 1.83 23.82
CA SER A 448 -1.14 1.50 23.84
C SER A 448 -0.23 2.72 24.10
N GLY A 449 -0.73 3.94 23.86
CA GLY A 449 0.04 5.18 23.94
C GLY A 449 1.17 5.28 22.91
N ARG A 450 1.12 4.47 21.86
CA ARG A 450 2.15 4.37 20.80
C ARG A 450 1.52 4.48 19.42
N PRO A 451 2.28 4.93 18.40
CA PRO A 451 1.79 4.96 17.02
C PRO A 451 1.22 3.60 16.58
N ALA A 452 0.02 3.63 16.02
CA ALA A 452 -0.66 2.43 15.52
C ALA A 452 -0.91 2.49 14.01
N THR A 453 -0.53 1.45 13.28
CA THR A 453 -0.89 1.24 11.86
C THR A 453 -2.10 0.33 11.73
N PHE A 454 -2.84 0.45 10.63
CA PHE A 454 -3.93 -0.45 10.27
C PHE A 454 -3.80 -0.89 8.82
N GLY A 455 -3.83 -2.19 8.57
CA GLY A 455 -3.71 -2.76 7.23
C GLY A 455 -4.81 -3.76 6.91
N TRP A 456 -5.51 -3.57 5.78
CA TRP A 456 -6.38 -4.59 5.22
C TRP A 456 -5.55 -5.71 4.58
N GLY A 457 -5.77 -6.95 5.01
CA GLY A 457 -5.11 -8.14 4.48
C GLY A 457 -5.85 -8.68 3.25
N PRO A 458 -5.12 -9.25 2.27
CA PRO A 458 -3.67 -9.33 2.13
C PRO A 458 -3.00 -8.07 1.54
N ARG A 459 -3.73 -6.99 1.22
CA ARG A 459 -3.18 -5.76 0.60
C ARG A 459 -1.92 -5.25 1.31
N PHE A 460 -1.94 -5.15 2.64
CA PHE A 460 -0.79 -4.63 3.40
C PHE A 460 0.48 -5.48 3.26
N LEU A 461 0.38 -6.76 2.89
CA LEU A 461 1.54 -7.61 2.63
C LEU A 461 2.40 -7.09 1.46
N HIS A 462 1.76 -6.35 0.55
CA HIS A 462 2.37 -5.63 -0.57
C HIS A 462 2.38 -4.11 -0.28
N SER A 463 2.66 -3.75 0.97
CA SER A 463 2.85 -2.39 1.49
C SER A 463 3.71 -2.47 2.77
N THR A 464 3.16 -2.10 3.92
CA THR A 464 3.80 -2.11 5.25
C THR A 464 4.32 -3.48 5.70
N GLY A 465 3.86 -4.58 5.09
CA GLY A 465 4.34 -5.93 5.34
C GLY A 465 5.86 -6.08 5.19
N GLN A 466 6.50 -5.31 4.31
CA GLN A 466 7.96 -5.23 4.18
C GLN A 466 8.59 -4.64 5.45
N TYR A 467 8.13 -3.47 5.90
CA TYR A 467 8.61 -2.83 7.13
C TYR A 467 8.37 -3.70 8.36
N HIS A 468 7.20 -4.33 8.45
CA HIS A 468 6.81 -5.17 9.58
C HIS A 468 7.71 -6.39 9.78
N LYS A 469 8.56 -6.73 8.82
CA LYS A 469 9.48 -7.88 8.85
C LYS A 469 10.94 -7.47 8.74
N GLY A 470 11.25 -6.54 7.83
CA GLY A 470 12.61 -6.08 7.55
C GLY A 470 13.03 -4.82 8.30
N GLY A 471 12.08 -4.01 8.77
CA GLY A 471 12.34 -2.79 9.55
C GLY A 471 12.79 -3.09 10.99
N PRO A 472 12.91 -2.06 11.85
CA PRO A 472 13.27 -2.23 13.26
C PRO A 472 12.40 -3.28 13.97
N ALA A 473 13.00 -4.02 14.89
CA ALA A 473 12.34 -5.07 15.68
C ALA A 473 11.66 -4.48 16.93
N ASN A 474 10.80 -3.48 16.75
CA ASN A 474 10.12 -2.73 17.82
C ASN A 474 8.58 -2.73 17.68
N GLY A 475 8.02 -3.56 16.79
CA GLY A 475 6.58 -3.70 16.57
C GLY A 475 5.95 -4.85 17.34
N VAL A 476 4.68 -4.69 17.72
CA VAL A 476 3.78 -5.76 18.16
C VAL A 476 2.56 -5.85 17.23
N PHE A 477 2.01 -7.05 17.05
CA PHE A 477 1.09 -7.33 15.94
C PHE A 477 -0.24 -7.90 16.45
N LEU A 478 -1.33 -7.18 16.20
CA LEU A 478 -2.70 -7.62 16.42
C LEU A 478 -3.31 -8.02 15.08
N GLN A 479 -3.48 -9.32 14.88
CA GLN A 479 -4.09 -9.86 13.68
C GLN A 479 -5.55 -10.21 13.93
N ILE A 480 -6.44 -9.80 13.02
CA ILE A 480 -7.88 -10.03 13.09
C ILE A 480 -8.24 -10.81 11.83
N VAL A 481 -8.80 -12.00 12.00
CA VAL A 481 -9.11 -12.93 10.91
C VAL A 481 -10.58 -13.30 10.97
N GLU A 482 -11.24 -13.36 9.82
CA GLU A 482 -12.61 -13.86 9.72
C GLU A 482 -12.61 -15.35 9.36
N ARG A 483 -13.42 -16.13 10.09
CA ARG A 483 -13.82 -17.47 9.67
C ARG A 483 -15.26 -17.39 9.18
N THR A 484 -15.44 -17.58 7.87
CA THR A 484 -16.75 -17.56 7.21
C THR A 484 -17.09 -18.94 6.64
N ASP A 485 -18.39 -19.26 6.58
CA ASP A 485 -18.90 -20.44 5.87
C ASP A 485 -19.05 -20.18 4.36
N THR A 486 -18.93 -18.93 3.92
CA THR A 486 -18.94 -18.55 2.50
C THR A 486 -17.55 -18.74 1.92
N ASP A 487 -17.44 -19.59 0.90
CA ASP A 487 -16.19 -19.82 0.20
C ASP A 487 -16.38 -19.82 -1.32
N VAL A 488 -15.31 -19.53 -2.05
CA VAL A 488 -15.28 -19.44 -3.51
C VAL A 488 -14.14 -20.29 -4.04
N GLU A 489 -14.48 -21.24 -4.91
CA GLU A 489 -13.50 -22.07 -5.62
C GLU A 489 -12.65 -21.23 -6.58
N ILE A 490 -11.37 -21.57 -6.72
CA ILE A 490 -10.48 -20.94 -7.68
C ILE A 490 -10.25 -21.90 -8.85
N PRO A 491 -10.82 -21.66 -10.05
CA PRO A 491 -10.70 -22.56 -11.18
C PRO A 491 -9.24 -22.95 -11.51
N GLY A 492 -8.94 -24.25 -11.47
CA GLY A 492 -7.61 -24.78 -11.77
C GLY A 492 -6.58 -24.64 -10.63
N ARG A 493 -7.00 -24.28 -9.42
CA ARG A 493 -6.17 -24.35 -8.20
C ARG A 493 -6.72 -25.43 -7.25
N PRO A 494 -5.86 -26.05 -6.42
CA PRO A 494 -6.28 -27.07 -5.46
C PRO A 494 -6.80 -26.48 -4.14
N PHE A 495 -7.04 -25.17 -4.09
CA PHE A 495 -7.48 -24.45 -2.92
C PHE A 495 -8.49 -23.36 -3.28
N THR A 496 -9.29 -22.94 -2.30
CA THR A 496 -10.31 -21.89 -2.41
C THR A 496 -9.77 -20.51 -2.01
N PHE A 497 -10.56 -19.46 -2.22
CA PHE A 497 -10.25 -18.11 -1.72
C PHE A 497 -10.21 -18.06 -0.19
N GLY A 498 -11.11 -18.77 0.51
CA GLY A 498 -11.12 -18.86 1.97
C GLY A 498 -9.87 -19.53 2.50
N GLN A 499 -9.41 -20.61 1.86
CA GLN A 499 -8.14 -21.26 2.19
C GLN A 499 -6.94 -20.35 1.89
N LEU A 500 -6.99 -19.59 0.79
CA LEU A 500 -5.93 -18.65 0.43
C LEU A 500 -5.78 -17.53 1.46
N ILE A 501 -6.85 -16.83 1.83
CA ILE A 501 -6.75 -15.73 2.81
C ILE A 501 -6.33 -16.24 4.19
N ALA A 502 -6.80 -17.44 4.59
CA ALA A 502 -6.37 -18.07 5.84
C ALA A 502 -4.88 -18.45 5.81
N ALA A 503 -4.37 -18.97 4.69
CA ALA A 503 -2.95 -19.28 4.53
C ALA A 503 -2.09 -18.01 4.50
N GLN A 504 -2.57 -16.92 3.91
CA GLN A 504 -1.88 -15.62 3.92
C GLN A 504 -1.79 -15.06 5.34
N ALA A 505 -2.88 -15.13 6.11
CA ALA A 505 -2.92 -14.72 7.50
C ALA A 505 -1.93 -15.53 8.36
N ALA A 506 -2.00 -16.87 8.30
CA ALA A 506 -1.12 -17.74 9.06
C ALA A 506 0.35 -17.62 8.63
N GLY A 507 0.61 -17.48 7.32
CA GLY A 507 1.96 -17.33 6.78
C GLY A 507 2.63 -16.04 7.24
N ASP A 508 1.89 -14.94 7.28
CA ASP A 508 2.40 -13.67 7.83
C ASP A 508 2.76 -13.81 9.32
N ALA A 509 1.86 -14.38 10.11
CA ALA A 509 2.10 -14.61 11.54
C ALA A 509 3.30 -15.53 11.81
N GLU A 510 3.48 -16.59 11.03
CA GLU A 510 4.63 -17.49 11.12
C GLU A 510 5.95 -16.76 10.84
N VAL A 511 5.97 -15.90 9.81
CA VAL A 511 7.17 -15.11 9.47
C VAL A 511 7.48 -14.08 10.54
N LEU A 512 6.48 -13.35 11.04
CA LEU A 512 6.66 -12.40 12.14
C LEU A 512 7.21 -13.09 13.40
N ALA A 513 6.61 -14.21 13.80
CA ALA A 513 7.04 -14.99 14.95
C ALA A 513 8.48 -15.51 14.79
N ALA A 514 8.86 -15.96 13.60
CA ALA A 514 10.23 -16.39 13.30
C ALA A 514 11.27 -15.27 13.44
N HIS A 515 10.85 -14.01 13.28
CA HIS A 515 11.67 -12.82 13.54
C HIS A 515 11.61 -12.34 14.99
N GLY A 516 10.99 -13.12 15.90
CA GLY A 516 10.85 -12.75 17.31
C GLY A 516 9.84 -11.63 17.54
N ARG A 517 8.93 -11.39 16.60
CA ARG A 517 7.91 -10.34 16.69
C ARG A 517 6.61 -10.91 17.29
N PRO A 518 6.09 -10.37 18.40
CA PRO A 518 4.89 -10.90 19.05
C PRO A 518 3.65 -10.70 18.19
N VAL A 519 2.91 -11.79 17.96
CA VAL A 519 1.61 -11.79 17.26
C VAL A 519 0.52 -12.35 18.15
N VAL A 520 -0.60 -11.62 18.23
CA VAL A 520 -1.89 -12.07 18.75
C VAL A 520 -2.85 -12.16 17.58
N THR A 521 -3.49 -13.32 17.39
CA THR A 521 -4.52 -13.51 16.35
C THR A 521 -5.88 -13.71 16.98
N LEU A 522 -6.81 -12.82 16.67
CA LEU A 522 -8.22 -12.88 17.03
C LEU A 522 -9.02 -13.38 15.83
N THR A 523 -9.60 -14.58 15.92
CA THR A 523 -10.44 -15.12 14.86
C THR A 523 -11.91 -14.88 15.18
N LEU A 524 -12.58 -14.12 14.32
CA LEU A 524 -14.00 -13.81 14.38
C LEU A 524 -14.81 -14.90 13.67
N THR A 525 -15.82 -15.45 14.33
CA THR A 525 -16.77 -16.43 13.76
C THR A 525 -18.11 -15.81 13.38
N ASP A 526 -18.49 -14.72 14.02
CA ASP A 526 -19.57 -13.82 13.61
C ASP A 526 -19.06 -12.37 13.65
N PRO A 527 -18.38 -11.90 12.58
CA PRO A 527 -17.73 -10.60 12.58
C PRO A 527 -18.67 -9.42 12.82
N GLN A 528 -19.97 -9.55 12.53
CA GLN A 528 -20.94 -8.46 12.72
C GLN A 528 -21.23 -8.21 14.21
N VAL A 529 -21.20 -9.27 15.02
CA VAL A 529 -21.47 -9.20 16.46
C VAL A 529 -20.16 -9.01 17.23
N GLU A 530 -19.17 -9.82 16.92
CA GLU A 530 -17.94 -9.95 17.70
C GLU A 530 -16.98 -8.77 17.51
N VAL A 531 -17.13 -7.98 16.44
CA VAL A 531 -16.35 -6.75 16.27
C VAL A 531 -16.55 -5.81 17.46
N LEU A 532 -17.75 -5.74 18.04
CA LEU A 532 -18.02 -4.89 19.22
C LEU A 532 -17.15 -5.29 20.42
N SER A 533 -16.96 -6.60 20.65
CA SER A 533 -16.09 -7.10 21.72
C SER A 533 -14.64 -6.67 21.54
N LEU A 534 -14.18 -6.47 20.29
CA LEU A 534 -12.84 -5.91 20.03
C LEU A 534 -12.76 -4.43 20.39
N PHE A 535 -13.78 -3.65 20.03
CA PHE A 535 -13.86 -2.23 20.38
C PHE A 535 -13.97 -2.02 21.88
N GLU A 536 -14.73 -2.85 22.60
CA GLU A 536 -14.84 -2.80 24.05
C GLU A 536 -13.52 -3.19 24.75
N ALA A 537 -12.76 -4.13 24.17
CA ALA A 537 -11.50 -4.57 24.73
C ALA A 537 -10.34 -3.59 24.53
N ALA A 538 -10.45 -2.67 23.56
CA ALA A 538 -9.44 -1.66 23.25
C ALA A 538 -9.74 -0.28 23.85
N GLN A 539 -10.75 -0.18 24.72
CA GLN A 539 -11.08 1.01 25.52
C GLN A 539 -10.42 0.95 26.88
#